data_AF-A0A950P5U0-F1
#
_entry.id   AF-A0A950P5U0-F1
#
_cell.length_a   1.000
_cell.length_b   1.000
_cell.length_c   1.000
_cell.angle_alpha   90.00
_cell.angle_beta   90.00
_cell.angle_gamma   90.00
#
_symmetry.space_group_name_H-M   'P 1'
#
loop_
_entity.id
_entity.type
_entity.pdbx_description
1 polymer ?
#
loop_
_entity_poly.entity_id
_entity_poly.type
_entity_poly.pdbx_seq_one_letter_code
_entity_poly.pdbx_strand_id
1 'polypeptide(L)'
;MNSELHAAQVDHLLELYCAWRTECAAVRAAYERFSTAEPSERGLAFAAYEAALDREESAAQLYADQISLVSATLARGGRDTVTTESRSARAWATTGSAWPWRW
;
A
#
# COMPACT_ATOMS: atom_id res chain seq x y z
N MET A 1 5.31 26.81 1.21
CA MET A 1 6.45 25.86 1.25
C MET A 1 6.13 24.56 2.00
N ASN A 2 5.72 24.55 3.28
CA ASN A 2 5.32 23.28 3.96
C ASN A 2 4.07 22.62 3.35
N SER A 3 3.10 23.39 2.84
CA SER A 3 1.86 22.84 2.26
C SER A 3 2.06 22.15 0.90
N GLU A 4 3.00 22.61 0.07
CA GLU A 4 3.31 22.01 -1.24
C GLU A 4 4.09 20.70 -1.09
N LEU A 5 5.00 20.64 -0.11
CA LEU A 5 5.69 19.40 0.25
C LEU A 5 4.73 18.33 0.77
N HIS A 6 3.69 18.73 1.52
CA HIS A 6 2.65 17.81 1.98
C HIS A 6 1.76 17.32 0.82
N ALA A 7 1.41 18.19 -0.13
CA ALA A 7 0.65 17.80 -1.31
C ALA A 7 1.40 16.77 -2.17
N ALA A 8 2.68 17.02 -2.47
CA ALA A 8 3.51 16.09 -3.23
C ALA A 8 3.67 14.71 -2.56
N GLN A 9 3.72 14.67 -1.21
CA GLN A 9 3.74 13.40 -0.47
C GLN A 9 2.43 12.63 -0.58
N VAL A 10 1.29 13.33 -0.55
CA VAL A 10 -0.03 12.72 -0.75
C VAL A 10 -0.17 12.21 -2.18
N ASP A 11 0.23 12.99 -3.17
CA ASP A 11 0.18 12.59 -4.58
C ASP A 11 1.03 11.34 -4.81
N HIS A 12 2.25 11.31 -4.30
CA HIS A 12 3.12 10.14 -4.42
C HIS A 12 2.55 8.90 -3.70
N LEU A 13 1.93 9.06 -2.53
CA LEU A 13 1.23 7.97 -1.85
C LEU A 13 0.06 7.44 -2.70
N LEU A 14 -0.71 8.32 -3.35
CA LEU A 14 -1.79 7.95 -4.24
C LEU A 14 -1.29 7.22 -5.49
N GLU A 15 -0.15 7.65 -6.06
CA GLU A 15 0.50 6.96 -7.18
C GLU A 15 0.88 5.52 -6.81
N LEU A 16 1.54 5.33 -5.66
CA LEU A 16 1.92 4.00 -5.17
C LEU A 16 0.70 3.12 -4.86
N TYR A 17 -0.35 3.71 -4.27
CA TYR A 17 -1.61 3.00 -4.05
C TYR A 17 -2.25 2.55 -5.37
N CYS A 18 -2.34 3.45 -6.35
CA CYS A 18 -2.86 3.12 -7.68
C CYS A 18 -2.04 2.04 -8.36
N ALA A 19 -0.70 2.11 -8.30
CA ALA A 19 0.19 1.10 -8.86
C ALA A 19 -0.05 -0.27 -8.24
N TRP A 20 -0.12 -0.37 -6.91
CA TRP A 20 -0.45 -1.61 -6.22
C TRP A 20 -1.83 -2.15 -6.64
N ARG A 21 -2.86 -1.29 -6.72
CA ARG A 21 -4.20 -1.68 -7.17
C ARG A 21 -4.23 -2.18 -8.62
N THR A 22 -3.42 -1.61 -9.50
CA THR A 22 -3.24 -2.11 -10.86
C THR A 22 -2.62 -3.50 -10.86
N GLU A 23 -1.64 -3.76 -10.01
CA GLU A 23 -1.04 -5.10 -9.88
C GLU A 23 -2.03 -6.12 -9.29
N CYS A 24 -2.86 -5.75 -8.31
CA CYS A 24 -3.94 -6.63 -7.83
C CYS A 24 -4.90 -7.03 -8.98
N ALA A 25 -5.23 -6.09 -9.87
CA ALA A 25 -6.06 -6.37 -11.03
C ALA A 25 -5.35 -7.28 -12.04
N ALA A 26 -4.04 -7.11 -12.23
CA ALA A 26 -3.22 -7.98 -13.08
C ALA A 26 -3.14 -9.41 -12.54
N VAL A 27 -2.96 -9.59 -11.22
CA VAL A 27 -3.02 -10.90 -10.54
C VAL A 27 -4.36 -11.58 -10.81
N ARG A 28 -5.47 -10.86 -10.64
CA ARG A 28 -6.80 -11.41 -10.89
C ARG A 28 -6.96 -11.87 -12.34
N ALA A 29 -6.54 -11.05 -13.30
CA ALA A 29 -6.59 -11.40 -14.72
C ALA A 29 -5.71 -12.61 -15.05
N ALA A 30 -4.52 -12.71 -14.44
CA ALA A 30 -3.61 -13.83 -14.63
C ALA A 30 -4.17 -15.13 -14.03
N TYR A 31 -4.79 -15.05 -12.85
CA TYR A 31 -5.47 -16.18 -12.22
C TYR A 31 -6.65 -16.67 -13.06
N GLU A 32 -7.51 -15.77 -13.54
CA GLU A 32 -8.65 -16.12 -14.40
C GLU A 32 -8.16 -16.84 -15.66
N ARG A 33 -7.10 -16.35 -16.30
CA ARG A 33 -6.46 -17.00 -17.45
C ARG A 33 -5.88 -18.38 -17.10
N PHE A 34 -5.13 -18.50 -16.00
CA PHE A 34 -4.58 -19.77 -15.55
C PHE A 34 -5.67 -20.80 -15.24
N SER A 35 -6.75 -20.38 -14.57
CA SER A 35 -7.84 -21.27 -14.15
C SER A 35 -8.60 -21.88 -15.34
N THR A 36 -8.68 -21.13 -16.44
CA THR A 36 -9.38 -21.51 -17.69
C THR A 36 -8.45 -22.07 -18.76
N ALA A 37 -7.13 -22.10 -18.53
CA ALA A 37 -6.15 -22.54 -19.52
C ALA A 37 -6.27 -24.04 -19.84
N GLU A 38 -6.07 -24.38 -21.12
CA GLU A 38 -5.94 -25.75 -21.58
C GLU A 38 -4.73 -26.44 -20.92
N PRO A 39 -4.75 -27.78 -20.74
CA PRO A 39 -3.66 -28.50 -20.09
C PRO A 39 -2.27 -28.23 -20.69
N SER A 40 -2.18 -28.02 -21.99
CA SER A 40 -0.91 -27.72 -22.69
C SER A 40 -0.34 -26.34 -22.38
N GLU A 41 -1.18 -25.37 -22.00
CA GLU A 41 -0.78 -23.98 -21.73
C GLU A 41 -0.72 -23.66 -20.23
N ARG A 42 -1.29 -24.54 -19.41
CA ARG A 42 -1.45 -24.35 -17.96
C ARG A 42 -0.14 -24.04 -17.23
N GLY A 43 0.98 -24.65 -17.62
CA GLY A 43 2.28 -24.38 -17.02
C GLY A 43 2.76 -22.94 -17.27
N LEU A 44 2.62 -22.45 -18.51
CA LEU A 44 2.98 -21.08 -18.87
C LEU A 44 2.02 -20.08 -18.20
N ALA A 45 0.72 -20.39 -18.18
CA ALA A 45 -0.28 -19.53 -17.54
C ALA A 45 -0.06 -19.43 -16.02
N PHE A 46 0.37 -20.53 -15.37
CA PHE A 46 0.73 -20.55 -13.96
C PHE A 46 1.97 -19.68 -13.68
N ALA A 47 3.03 -19.81 -14.48
CA ALA A 47 4.22 -18.97 -14.34
C ALA A 47 3.91 -17.47 -14.52
N ALA A 48 2.99 -17.13 -15.44
CA ALA A 48 2.52 -15.75 -15.61
C ALA A 48 1.71 -15.25 -14.41
N TYR A 49 0.96 -16.13 -13.74
CA TYR A 49 0.25 -15.82 -12.50
C TYR A 49 1.23 -15.60 -11.33
N GLU A 50 2.24 -16.46 -11.16
CA GLU A 50 3.30 -16.26 -10.16
C GLU A 50 4.04 -14.93 -10.36
N ALA A 51 4.45 -14.63 -11.60
CA ALA A 51 5.09 -13.36 -11.91
C ALA A 51 4.19 -12.12 -11.71
N ALA A 52 2.86 -12.30 -11.71
CA ALA A 52 1.93 -11.25 -11.34
C ALA A 52 1.87 -11.06 -9.82
N LEU A 53 1.90 -12.16 -9.04
CA LEU A 53 1.97 -12.11 -7.58
C LEU A 53 3.24 -11.42 -7.10
N ASP A 54 4.40 -11.76 -7.68
CA ASP A 54 5.68 -11.14 -7.31
C ASP A 54 5.66 -9.61 -7.50
N ARG A 55 5.04 -9.14 -8.60
CA ARG A 55 4.90 -7.70 -8.87
C ARG A 55 3.91 -7.03 -7.93
N GLU A 56 2.81 -7.71 -7.60
CA GLU A 56 1.82 -7.22 -6.64
C GLU A 56 2.42 -7.10 -5.23
N GLU A 57 3.16 -8.10 -4.78
CA GLU A 57 3.87 -8.07 -3.49
C GLU A 57 4.91 -6.95 -3.46
N SER A 58 5.71 -6.81 -4.53
CA SER A 58 6.68 -5.73 -4.64
C SER A 58 6.01 -4.35 -4.59
N ALA A 59 4.87 -4.15 -5.26
CA ALA A 59 4.14 -2.88 -5.23
C ALA A 59 3.51 -2.60 -3.87
N ALA A 60 2.96 -3.64 -3.21
CA ALA A 60 2.41 -3.55 -1.86
C ALA A 60 3.48 -3.12 -0.86
N GLN A 61 4.69 -3.68 -0.96
CA GLN A 61 5.81 -3.35 -0.09
C GLN A 61 6.24 -1.89 -0.25
N LEU A 62 6.38 -1.40 -1.49
CA LEU A 62 6.72 0.01 -1.76
C LEU A 62 5.70 0.97 -1.16
N TYR A 63 4.42 0.66 -1.29
CA TYR A 63 3.35 1.47 -0.68
C TYR A 63 3.42 1.44 0.86
N ALA A 64 3.63 0.26 1.46
CA ALA A 64 3.75 0.11 2.92
C ALA A 64 4.97 0.86 3.50
N ASP A 65 6.10 0.81 2.80
CA ASP A 65 7.32 1.52 3.18
C ASP A 65 7.08 3.04 3.15
N GLN A 66 6.40 3.55 2.11
CA GLN A 66 6.09 4.97 2.00
C GLN A 66 5.10 5.44 3.08
N ILE A 67 4.06 4.65 3.42
CA ILE A 67 3.18 4.94 4.56
C ILE A 67 3.98 5.04 5.85
N SER A 68 4.91 4.10 6.07
CA SER A 68 5.74 4.05 7.28
C SER A 68 6.63 5.29 7.37
N LEU A 69 7.23 5.71 6.25
CA LEU A 69 8.06 6.92 6.16
C LEU A 69 7.26 8.20 6.46
N VAL A 70 6.08 8.34 5.84
CA VAL A 70 5.21 9.51 6.06
C VAL A 70 4.71 9.56 7.50
N SER A 71 4.27 8.43 8.05
CA SER A 71 3.83 8.32 9.45
C SER A 71 4.94 8.69 10.43
N ALA A 72 6.17 8.22 10.20
CA ALA A 72 7.32 8.58 11.02
C ALA A 72 7.67 10.07 10.92
N THR A 73 7.49 10.68 9.74
CA THR A 73 7.73 12.11 9.51
C THR A 73 6.69 12.97 10.21
N LEU A 74 5.41 12.61 10.12
CA LEU A 74 4.33 13.28 10.86
C LEU A 74 4.54 13.16 12.37
N ALA A 75 4.94 11.99 12.87
CA ALA A 75 5.24 11.79 14.29
C ALA A 75 6.45 12.60 14.77
N ARG A 76 7.44 12.86 13.90
CA ARG A 76 8.58 13.75 14.19
C ARG A 76 8.17 15.21 14.19
N GLY A 77 7.45 15.68 13.17
CA GLY A 77 6.96 17.06 13.10
C GLY A 77 6.01 17.42 14.24
N GLY A 78 5.22 16.47 14.73
CA GLY A 78 4.40 16.64 15.92
C GLY A 78 5.18 16.67 17.25
N ARG A 79 6.42 16.18 17.30
CA ARG A 79 7.29 16.31 18.48
C ARG A 79 7.98 17.67 18.54
N ASP A 80 8.30 18.24 17.39
CA ASP A 80 8.95 19.56 17.29
C ASP A 80 7.97 20.71 17.59
N THR A 81 6.66 20.50 17.43
CA THR A 81 5.62 21.47 17.82
C THR A 81 5.19 21.35 19.30
N VAL A 82 5.56 20.26 19.99
CA VAL A 82 5.24 20.01 21.42
C VAL A 82 6.34 20.60 22.34
N THR A 83 6.68 21.87 22.13
CA THR A 83 7.27 22.73 23.19
C THR A 83 6.36 23.93 23.51
N THR A 84 5.13 23.96 22.99
CA THR A 84 4.10 24.86 23.52
C THR A 84 2.81 24.07 23.72
N GLU A 85 2.42 24.03 24.99
CA GLU A 85 1.18 23.51 25.55
C GLU A 85 0.98 22.00 25.77
N SER A 86 0.89 21.72 27.07
CA SER A 86 0.47 20.52 27.74
C SER A 86 -0.93 20.00 27.33
N ARG A 87 -1.02 18.66 27.31
CA ARG A 87 -2.18 17.84 27.74
C ARG A 87 -3.34 17.80 26.74
N SER A 88 -3.45 16.73 25.95
CA SER A 88 -4.41 15.67 26.31
C SER A 88 -4.02 14.32 25.68
N ALA A 89 -3.89 13.35 26.57
CA ALA A 89 -3.46 12.00 26.31
C ALA A 89 -4.63 11.11 25.82
N ARG A 90 -4.26 10.08 25.05
CA ARG A 90 -4.84 8.72 25.06
C ARG A 90 -6.32 8.60 24.66
N ALA A 91 -6.59 8.24 23.40
CA ALA A 91 -7.91 7.70 23.04
C ALA A 91 -7.96 6.65 21.89
N TRP A 92 -6.90 6.34 21.14
CA TRP A 92 -7.08 5.50 19.92
C TRP A 92 -6.27 4.19 19.85
N ALA A 93 -5.61 3.77 20.92
CA ALA A 93 -4.70 2.61 20.88
C ALA A 93 -5.33 1.23 21.22
N THR A 94 -6.66 1.06 21.21
CA THR A 94 -7.27 -0.22 21.67
C THR A 94 -8.40 -0.78 20.83
N THR A 95 -8.47 -0.49 19.53
CA THR A 95 -9.33 -1.29 18.65
C THR A 95 -8.50 -1.90 17.55
N GLY A 96 -8.06 -3.14 17.83
CA GLY A 96 -7.72 -4.08 16.78
C GLY A 96 -8.91 -4.16 15.82
N SER A 97 -8.73 -3.66 14.61
CA SER A 97 -9.63 -3.91 13.52
C SER A 97 -8.77 -4.09 12.29
N ALA A 98 -8.73 -5.34 11.86
CA ALA A 98 -8.23 -5.76 10.57
C ALA A 98 -8.75 -4.80 9.49
N TRP A 99 -7.85 -4.34 8.64
CA TRP A 99 -8.14 -3.42 7.56
C TRP A 99 -9.23 -4.02 6.64
N PRO A 100 -10.36 -3.32 6.40
CA PRO A 100 -11.52 -3.87 5.71
C PRO A 100 -11.52 -3.61 4.20
N TRP A 101 -10.39 -3.76 3.51
CA TRP A 101 -10.31 -3.56 2.05
C TRP A 101 -9.69 -4.77 1.36
N ARG A 102 -10.43 -5.88 1.39
CA ARG A 102 -10.30 -7.00 0.43
C ARG A 102 -11.40 -6.83 -0.61
N TRP A 103 -11.09 -6.28 -1.78
CA TRP A 103 -11.77 -6.52 -3.06
C TRP A 103 -10.83 -6.21 -4.22
#